data_AF-A0A496A3J7-F1
#
_entry.id   AF-A0A496A3J7-F1
#
_cell.length_a   1.000
_cell.length_b   1.000
_cell.length_c   1.000
_cell.angle_alpha   90.00
_cell.angle_beta   90.00
_cell.angle_gamma   90.00
#
_symmetry.space_group_name_H-M   'P 1'
#
loop_
_entity.id
_entity.type
_entity.pdbx_description
1 polymer ?
#
loop_
_entity_poly.entity_id
_entity_poly.type
_entity_poly.pdbx_seq_one_letter_code
_entity_poly.pdbx_strand_id
1 'polypeptide(L)'
;METKEKRNQLLAIGFFVLGMVFLYVEGISFFPSVIVQNAVLLKGIALVLLSIAAILASTAFENKRRIAIISSIGLAMSLGFLYLPVPSILRGSTFHLLFACAIAFGMTTTTKRAATIGSAVFACIGIVFLYQPFFSSLNNTALHLLLPGVTVFSIVFSQKTVCEQISVGLIALGLIALCQPFLMLFYQTGFQLLLAGLTGFIVSAHR
;
A
#
# COMPACT_ATOMS: atom_id res chain seq x y z
N MET A 1 -10.32 -13.39 27.53
CA MET A 1 -10.31 -13.24 26.06
C MET A 1 -10.63 -11.79 25.68
N GLU A 2 -11.67 -11.21 26.27
CA GLU A 2 -12.10 -9.81 26.08
C GLU A 2 -11.02 -8.74 26.36
N THR A 3 -10.15 -8.96 27.34
CA THR A 3 -9.04 -8.05 27.67
C THR A 3 -7.96 -7.98 26.59
N LYS A 4 -7.71 -9.09 25.87
CA LYS A 4 -6.72 -9.14 24.79
C LYS A 4 -7.21 -8.40 23.55
N GLU A 5 -8.50 -8.50 23.25
CA GLU A 5 -9.13 -7.83 22.12
C GLU A 5 -9.20 -6.31 22.33
N LYS A 6 -9.67 -5.86 23.50
CA LYS A 6 -9.64 -4.43 23.89
C LYS A 6 -8.24 -3.84 23.81
N ARG A 7 -7.22 -4.58 24.25
CA ARG A 7 -5.81 -4.18 24.11
C ARG A 7 -5.39 -4.01 22.65
N ASN A 8 -5.73 -4.97 21.80
CA ASN A 8 -5.36 -4.91 20.38
C ASN A 8 -6.08 -3.76 19.64
N GLN A 9 -7.33 -3.47 20.01
CA GLN A 9 -8.07 -2.30 19.49
C GLN A 9 -7.39 -0.99 19.91
N LEU A 10 -7.01 -0.85 21.18
CA LEU A 10 -6.26 0.31 21.68
C LEU A 10 -4.92 0.47 20.97
N LEU A 11 -4.17 -0.62 20.77
CA LEU A 11 -2.92 -0.59 20.02
C LEU A 11 -3.13 -0.19 18.56
N ALA A 12 -4.18 -0.70 17.90
CA ALA A 12 -4.51 -0.31 16.53
C ALA A 12 -4.77 1.21 16.42
N ILE A 13 -5.56 1.76 17.34
CA ILE A 13 -5.86 3.19 17.40
C ILE A 13 -4.58 3.99 17.70
N GLY A 14 -3.76 3.55 18.67
CA GLY A 14 -2.52 4.21 19.04
C GLY A 14 -1.53 4.27 17.87
N PHE A 15 -1.29 3.15 17.18
CA PHE A 15 -0.44 3.11 16.00
C PHE A 15 -1.00 3.92 14.83
N PHE A 16 -2.32 3.93 14.65
CA PHE A 16 -2.96 4.77 13.64
C PHE A 16 -2.71 6.25 13.91
N VAL A 17 -2.98 6.73 15.14
CA VAL A 17 -2.78 8.13 15.52
C VAL A 17 -1.32 8.53 15.37
N LEU A 18 -0.39 7.73 15.92
CA LEU A 18 1.04 8.01 15.83
C LEU A 18 1.53 8.02 14.38
N GLY A 19 1.08 7.05 13.58
CA GLY A 19 1.39 6.98 12.14
C GLY A 19 0.89 8.20 11.39
N MET A 20 -0.32 8.67 11.66
CA MET A 20 -0.88 9.88 11.05
C MET A 20 -0.10 11.14 11.45
N VAL A 21 0.32 11.27 12.72
CA VAL A 21 1.15 12.40 13.17
C VAL A 21 2.48 12.42 12.43
N PHE A 22 3.16 11.28 12.29
CA PHE A 22 4.42 11.19 11.54
C PHE A 22 4.24 11.44 10.05
N LEU A 23 3.14 10.99 9.46
CA LEU A 23 2.84 11.19 8.05
C LEU A 23 2.65 12.67 7.71
N TYR A 24 2.03 13.43 8.62
CA TYR A 24 1.69 14.84 8.45
C TYR A 24 2.59 15.81 9.23
N VAL A 25 3.76 15.35 9.68
CA VAL A 25 4.68 16.14 10.51
C VAL A 25 5.07 17.47 9.87
N GLU A 26 5.24 17.51 8.54
CA GLU A 26 5.58 18.72 7.78
C GLU A 26 4.47 19.80 7.82
N GLY A 27 3.22 19.40 8.07
CA GLY A 27 2.08 20.32 8.17
C GLY A 27 1.78 20.80 9.60
N ILE A 28 2.51 20.31 10.59
CA ILE A 28 2.27 20.60 12.01
C ILE A 28 3.28 21.66 12.47
N SER A 29 2.82 22.90 12.62
CA SER A 29 3.65 24.06 13.02
C SER A 29 4.25 23.96 14.43
N PHE A 30 3.80 23.01 15.24
CA PHE A 30 4.25 22.81 16.62
C PHE A 30 5.59 22.08 16.74
N PHE A 31 6.01 21.32 15.72
CA PHE A 31 7.23 20.51 15.83
C PHE A 31 8.52 21.31 15.58
N PRO A 32 9.60 21.03 16.33
CA PRO A 32 10.92 21.60 16.08
C PRO A 32 11.39 21.34 14.63
N SER A 33 12.12 22.29 14.06
CA SER A 33 12.67 22.22 12.70
C SER A 33 13.52 20.97 12.45
N VAL A 34 14.25 20.49 13.47
CA VAL A 34 15.05 19.25 13.42
C VAL A 34 14.19 18.01 13.16
N ILE A 35 12.95 17.98 13.66
CA ILE A 35 12.01 16.87 13.43
C ILE A 35 11.48 16.93 12.00
N VAL A 36 11.15 18.12 11.52
CA VAL A 36 10.68 18.34 10.14
C VAL A 36 11.76 17.99 9.11
N GLN A 37 13.04 18.23 9.41
CA GLN A 37 14.16 17.82 8.55
C GLN A 37 14.26 16.29 8.39
N ASN A 38 13.79 15.53 9.37
CA ASN A 38 13.76 14.06 9.34
C ASN A 38 12.45 13.49 8.78
N ALA A 39 11.64 14.29 8.08
CA ALA A 39 10.30 13.89 7.62
C ALA A 39 10.29 12.64 6.73
N VAL A 40 11.33 12.42 5.90
CA VAL A 40 11.43 11.21 5.06
C VAL A 40 11.50 9.94 5.91
N LEU A 41 12.34 9.95 6.95
CA LEU A 41 12.47 8.83 7.88
C LEU A 41 11.16 8.60 8.64
N LEU A 42 10.53 9.67 9.12
CA LEU A 42 9.26 9.61 9.85
C LEU A 42 8.11 9.08 8.97
N LYS A 43 8.07 9.45 7.68
CA LYS A 43 7.13 8.87 6.71
C LYS A 43 7.36 7.37 6.52
N GLY A 44 8.63 6.93 6.44
CA GLY A 44 8.98 5.51 6.45
C GLY A 44 8.45 4.77 7.68
N ILE A 45 8.63 5.34 8.88
CA ILE A 45 8.08 4.78 10.12
C ILE A 45 6.54 4.80 10.11
N ALA A 46 5.94 5.87 9.58
CA ALA A 46 4.49 5.99 9.45
C ALA A 46 3.91 4.86 8.59
N LEU A 47 4.58 4.46 7.50
CA LEU A 47 4.14 3.34 6.66
C LEU A 47 4.00 2.05 7.48
N VAL A 48 5.01 1.75 8.30
CA VAL A 48 5.04 0.55 9.15
C VAL A 48 3.93 0.62 10.20
N LEU A 49 3.81 1.76 10.91
CA LEU A 49 2.79 1.95 11.94
C LEU A 49 1.37 1.83 11.37
N LEU A 50 1.10 2.46 10.22
CA LEU A 50 -0.21 2.41 9.57
C LEU A 50 -0.52 1.01 9.04
N SER A 51 0.47 0.26 8.56
CA SER A 51 0.29 -1.13 8.13
C SER A 51 -0.05 -2.04 9.32
N ILE A 52 0.66 -1.91 10.44
CA ILE A 52 0.36 -2.65 11.68
C ILE A 52 -1.02 -2.27 12.19
N ALA A 53 -1.36 -0.98 12.20
CA ALA A 53 -2.68 -0.50 12.60
C ALA A 53 -3.78 -1.08 11.70
N ALA A 54 -3.58 -1.15 10.39
CA ALA A 54 -4.52 -1.74 9.44
C ALA A 54 -4.75 -3.23 9.71
N ILE A 55 -3.69 -4.01 9.95
CA ILE A 55 -3.78 -5.44 10.27
C ILE A 55 -4.48 -5.65 11.62
N LEU A 56 -4.06 -4.93 12.67
CA LEU A 56 -4.66 -5.03 13.99
C LEU A 56 -6.11 -4.60 13.98
N ALA A 57 -6.47 -3.53 13.27
CA ALA A 57 -7.86 -3.11 13.15
C ALA A 57 -8.69 -4.19 12.45
N SER A 58 -8.17 -4.73 11.35
CA SER A 58 -8.84 -5.76 10.55
C SER A 58 -9.02 -7.08 11.28
N THR A 59 -8.23 -7.35 12.32
CA THR A 59 -8.34 -8.57 13.14
C THR A 59 -9.10 -8.33 14.44
N ALA A 60 -8.87 -7.23 15.14
CA ALA A 60 -9.35 -6.97 16.50
C ALA A 60 -10.74 -6.30 16.61
N PHE A 61 -11.27 -5.66 15.56
CA PHE A 61 -12.64 -5.12 15.61
C PHE A 61 -13.63 -6.11 15.00
N GLU A 62 -14.74 -6.36 15.68
CA GLU A 62 -15.80 -7.27 15.20
C GLU A 62 -16.49 -6.76 13.93
N ASN A 63 -16.74 -5.45 13.83
CA ASN A 63 -17.46 -4.85 12.70
C ASN A 63 -16.56 -4.66 11.47
N LYS A 64 -16.24 -5.78 10.79
CA LYS A 64 -15.43 -5.81 9.56
C LYS A 64 -16.04 -4.95 8.45
N ARG A 65 -17.36 -4.90 8.33
CA ARG A 65 -18.07 -4.10 7.32
C ARG A 65 -17.75 -2.62 7.47
N ARG A 66 -17.70 -2.09 8.70
CA ARG A 66 -17.34 -0.68 8.94
C ARG A 66 -15.91 -0.39 8.53
N ILE A 67 -14.97 -1.30 8.82
CA ILE A 67 -13.57 -1.16 8.39
C ILE A 67 -13.46 -1.20 6.87
N ALA A 68 -14.17 -2.11 6.20
CA ALA A 68 -14.20 -2.19 4.75
C ALA A 68 -14.71 -0.89 4.11
N ILE A 69 -15.75 -0.27 4.67
CA ILE A 69 -16.27 1.03 4.18
C ILE A 69 -15.24 2.14 4.38
N ILE A 70 -14.67 2.29 5.59
CA ILE A 70 -13.69 3.33 5.90
C ILE A 70 -12.44 3.18 5.01
N SER A 71 -11.93 1.97 4.87
CA SER A 71 -10.77 1.68 4.01
C SER A 71 -11.08 1.89 2.52
N SER A 72 -12.29 1.58 2.05
CA SER A 72 -12.72 1.90 0.68
C SER A 72 -12.74 3.40 0.41
N ILE A 73 -13.27 4.18 1.37
CA ILE A 73 -13.25 5.65 1.29
C ILE A 73 -11.80 6.15 1.28
N GLY A 74 -10.95 5.61 2.15
CA GLY A 74 -9.52 5.93 2.19
C GLY A 74 -8.79 5.63 0.89
N LEU A 75 -9.08 4.49 0.25
CA LEU A 75 -8.55 4.14 -1.07
C LEU A 75 -9.00 5.15 -2.14
N ALA A 76 -10.30 5.45 -2.19
CA ALA A 76 -10.85 6.40 -3.16
C ALA A 76 -10.29 7.82 -2.96
N MET A 77 -10.21 8.30 -1.72
CA MET A 77 -9.61 9.60 -1.40
C MET A 77 -8.14 9.68 -1.79
N SER A 78 -7.36 8.63 -1.49
CA SER A 78 -5.93 8.60 -1.78
C SER A 78 -5.67 8.50 -3.28
N LEU A 79 -6.47 7.74 -4.04
CA LEU A 79 -6.45 7.80 -5.50
C LEU A 79 -6.79 9.22 -6.01
N GLY A 80 -7.76 9.88 -5.37
CA GLY A 80 -8.09 11.29 -5.64
C GLY A 80 -6.89 12.21 -5.46
N PHE A 81 -6.11 12.06 -4.38
CA PHE A 81 -4.91 12.87 -4.12
C PHE A 81 -3.82 12.72 -5.19
N LEU A 82 -3.79 11.57 -5.87
CA LEU A 82 -2.83 11.31 -6.94
C LEU A 82 -3.12 12.16 -8.19
N TYR A 83 -4.40 12.37 -8.52
CA TYR A 83 -4.82 12.99 -9.78
C TYR A 83 -5.41 14.39 -9.63
N LEU A 84 -5.90 14.75 -8.45
CA LEU A 84 -6.47 16.08 -8.18
C LEU A 84 -5.40 17.09 -7.78
N PRO A 85 -5.64 18.40 -8.01
CA PRO A 85 -4.79 19.47 -7.52
C PRO A 85 -4.96 19.63 -6.00
N VAL A 86 -4.17 18.88 -5.24
CA VAL A 86 -4.14 18.92 -3.77
C VAL A 86 -2.79 19.43 -3.25
N PRO A 87 -2.71 19.96 -2.01
CA PRO A 87 -1.45 20.33 -1.38
C PRO A 87 -0.41 19.20 -1.42
N SER A 88 0.87 19.57 -1.56
CA SER A 88 2.00 18.63 -1.67
C SER A 88 2.08 17.65 -0.50
N ILE A 89 1.68 18.07 0.70
CA ILE A 89 1.64 17.24 1.90
C ILE A 89 0.67 16.07 1.73
N LEU A 90 -0.53 16.30 1.18
CA LEU A 90 -1.53 15.25 0.90
C LEU A 90 -1.09 14.34 -0.24
N ARG A 91 -0.43 14.90 -1.27
CA ARG A 91 0.14 14.09 -2.34
C ARG A 91 1.27 13.18 -1.82
N GLY A 92 2.12 13.69 -0.94
CA GLY A 92 3.20 12.93 -0.30
C GLY A 92 2.73 11.81 0.64
N SER A 93 1.51 11.90 1.17
CA SER A 93 0.91 10.86 2.03
C SER A 93 0.17 9.76 1.26
N THR A 94 -0.05 9.97 -0.04
CA THR A 94 -0.92 9.13 -0.89
C THR A 94 -0.52 7.65 -0.89
N PHE A 95 0.76 7.34 -1.09
CA PHE A 95 1.24 5.95 -1.09
C PHE A 95 0.97 5.23 0.24
N HIS A 96 1.23 5.90 1.37
CA HIS A 96 1.10 5.34 2.71
C HIS A 96 -0.35 4.98 3.03
N LEU A 97 -1.26 5.91 2.69
CA LEU A 97 -2.70 5.72 2.87
C LEU A 97 -3.25 4.64 1.93
N LEU A 98 -2.86 4.66 0.64
CA LEU A 98 -3.25 3.63 -0.32
C LEU A 98 -2.87 2.24 0.17
N PHE A 99 -1.63 2.07 0.63
CA PHE A 99 -1.12 0.79 1.08
C PHE A 99 -1.82 0.30 2.36
N ALA A 100 -1.91 1.15 3.39
CA ALA A 100 -2.58 0.79 4.63
C ALA A 100 -4.07 0.50 4.44
N CYS A 101 -4.77 1.33 3.64
CA CYS A 101 -6.18 1.10 3.32
C CYS A 101 -6.38 -0.14 2.44
N ALA A 102 -5.46 -0.47 1.53
CA ALA A 102 -5.51 -1.70 0.75
C ALA A 102 -5.43 -2.95 1.63
N ILE A 103 -4.52 -2.97 2.61
CA ILE A 103 -4.42 -4.06 3.58
C ILE A 103 -5.75 -4.19 4.34
N ALA A 104 -6.23 -3.08 4.93
CA ALA A 104 -7.46 -3.09 5.71
C ALA A 104 -8.67 -3.54 4.87
N PHE A 105 -8.79 -3.03 3.65
CA PHE A 105 -9.86 -3.40 2.73
C PHE A 105 -9.78 -4.88 2.34
N GLY A 106 -8.61 -5.36 1.91
CA GLY A 106 -8.42 -6.73 1.48
C GLY A 106 -8.79 -7.73 2.59
N MET A 107 -8.41 -7.45 3.84
CA MET A 107 -8.70 -8.33 4.98
C MET A 107 -10.16 -8.30 5.43
N THR A 108 -10.91 -7.24 5.14
CA THR A 108 -12.26 -7.04 5.69
C THR A 108 -13.39 -7.08 4.67
N THR A 109 -13.06 -7.03 3.38
CA THR A 109 -14.06 -7.02 2.30
C THR A 109 -14.79 -8.37 2.18
N THR A 110 -16.11 -8.32 2.07
CA THR A 110 -16.96 -9.49 1.82
C THR A 110 -17.16 -9.73 0.32
N THR A 111 -16.99 -8.71 -0.52
CA THR A 111 -17.19 -8.76 -1.98
C THR A 111 -15.91 -9.23 -2.69
N LYS A 112 -15.45 -10.45 -2.36
CA LYS A 112 -14.16 -10.97 -2.83
C LYS A 112 -14.01 -10.94 -4.35
N ARG A 113 -15.03 -11.35 -5.12
CA ARG A 113 -14.97 -11.37 -6.59
C ARG A 113 -14.73 -9.98 -7.20
N ALA A 114 -15.48 -8.98 -6.74
CA ALA A 114 -15.33 -7.61 -7.22
C ALA A 114 -13.96 -7.03 -6.80
N ALA A 115 -13.53 -7.29 -5.56
CA ALA A 115 -12.22 -6.89 -5.07
C ALA A 115 -11.08 -7.54 -5.88
N THR A 116 -11.17 -8.82 -6.23
CA THR A 116 -10.21 -9.52 -7.09
C THR A 116 -10.12 -8.85 -8.46
N ILE A 117 -11.27 -8.63 -9.13
CA ILE A 117 -11.28 -8.05 -10.48
C ILE A 117 -10.71 -6.63 -10.43
N GLY A 118 -11.18 -5.81 -9.49
CA GLY A 118 -10.70 -4.43 -9.33
C GLY A 118 -9.19 -4.39 -9.07
N SER A 119 -8.71 -5.17 -8.10
CA SER A 119 -7.28 -5.21 -7.75
C SER A 119 -6.40 -5.74 -8.89
N ALA A 120 -6.86 -6.72 -9.66
CA ALA A 120 -6.17 -7.18 -10.86
C ALA A 120 -6.10 -6.07 -11.93
N VAL A 121 -7.19 -5.35 -12.18
CA VAL A 121 -7.21 -4.21 -13.11
C VAL A 121 -6.23 -3.13 -12.66
N PHE A 122 -6.24 -2.76 -11.37
CA PHE A 122 -5.29 -1.79 -10.82
C PHE A 122 -3.82 -2.24 -10.97
N ALA A 123 -3.53 -3.51 -10.69
CA ALA A 123 -2.20 -4.07 -10.86
C ALA A 123 -1.77 -4.05 -12.34
N CYS A 124 -2.64 -4.45 -13.26
CA CYS A 124 -2.37 -4.41 -14.71
C CYS A 124 -2.13 -2.97 -15.19
N ILE A 125 -2.94 -2.00 -14.78
CA ILE A 125 -2.71 -0.58 -15.12
C ILE A 125 -1.37 -0.11 -14.56
N GLY A 126 -1.04 -0.48 -13.32
CA GLY A 126 0.27 -0.20 -12.72
C GLY A 126 1.43 -0.75 -13.55
N ILE A 127 1.35 -2.00 -14.02
CA ILE A 127 2.35 -2.59 -14.92
C ILE A 127 2.43 -1.80 -16.24
N VAL A 128 1.30 -1.46 -16.87
CA VAL A 128 1.29 -0.67 -18.11
C VAL A 128 1.97 0.68 -17.91
N PHE A 129 1.68 1.37 -16.80
CA PHE A 129 2.27 2.68 -16.48
C PHE A 129 3.79 2.58 -16.26
N LEU A 130 4.24 1.48 -15.68
CA LEU A 130 5.65 1.18 -15.40
C LEU A 130 6.48 0.99 -16.69
N TYR A 131 5.84 0.55 -17.78
CA TYR A 131 6.46 0.38 -19.10
C TYR A 131 6.14 1.51 -20.09
N GLN A 132 5.69 2.67 -19.62
CA GLN A 132 5.35 3.80 -20.47
C GLN A 132 6.44 4.89 -20.42
N PRO A 133 7.54 4.76 -21.19
CA PRO A 133 8.70 5.65 -21.11
C PRO A 133 8.40 7.09 -21.56
N PHE A 134 7.39 7.27 -22.41
CA PHE A 134 7.04 8.57 -22.99
C PHE A 134 6.29 9.50 -22.03
N PHE A 135 5.73 8.96 -20.94
CA PHE A 135 4.95 9.73 -19.96
C PHE A 135 5.49 9.49 -18.54
N SER A 136 6.52 10.26 -18.17
CA SER A 136 7.18 10.15 -16.85
C SER A 136 6.24 10.32 -15.67
N SER A 137 5.17 11.11 -15.82
CA SER A 137 4.12 11.26 -14.82
C SER A 137 3.39 9.94 -14.53
N LEU A 138 3.13 9.11 -15.55
CA LEU A 138 2.48 7.81 -15.39
C LEU A 138 3.41 6.82 -14.68
N ASN A 139 4.68 6.76 -15.09
CA ASN A 139 5.67 5.89 -14.45
C ASN A 139 5.81 6.17 -12.94
N ASN A 140 5.82 7.44 -12.53
CA ASN A 140 5.89 7.82 -11.12
C ASN A 140 4.63 7.40 -10.31
N THR A 141 3.49 7.24 -10.98
CA THR A 141 2.26 6.75 -10.36
C THR A 141 2.11 5.23 -10.37
N ALA A 142 2.93 4.51 -11.14
CA ALA A 142 2.82 3.07 -11.33
C ALA A 142 2.83 2.30 -10.00
N LEU A 143 3.78 2.61 -9.11
CA LEU A 143 3.90 1.95 -7.81
C LEU A 143 2.68 2.19 -6.91
N HIS A 144 2.03 3.35 -7.02
CA HIS A 144 0.84 3.70 -6.26
C HIS A 144 -0.38 2.86 -6.66
N LEU A 145 -0.39 2.28 -7.86
CA LEU A 145 -1.45 1.38 -8.32
C LEU A 145 -1.04 -0.08 -8.17
N LEU A 146 0.20 -0.40 -8.54
CA LEU A 146 0.74 -1.76 -8.56
C LEU A 146 0.76 -2.37 -7.18
N LEU A 147 1.34 -1.68 -6.19
CA LEU A 147 1.56 -2.27 -4.87
C LEU A 147 0.24 -2.50 -4.12
N PRO A 148 -0.68 -1.52 -3.99
CA PRO A 148 -1.99 -1.75 -3.38
C PRO A 148 -2.81 -2.78 -4.16
N GLY A 149 -2.75 -2.77 -5.49
CA GLY A 149 -3.42 -3.75 -6.35
C GLY A 149 -2.97 -5.18 -6.07
N VAL A 150 -1.66 -5.43 -6.12
CA VAL A 150 -1.11 -6.77 -5.81
C VAL A 150 -1.41 -7.18 -4.38
N THR A 151 -1.32 -6.28 -3.40
CA THR A 151 -1.67 -6.58 -2.00
C THR A 151 -3.12 -7.01 -1.86
N VAL A 152 -4.08 -6.23 -2.36
CA VAL A 152 -5.51 -6.60 -2.29
C VAL A 152 -5.74 -7.92 -3.00
N PHE A 153 -5.21 -8.07 -4.22
CA PHE A 153 -5.35 -9.28 -5.03
C PHE A 153 -4.88 -10.52 -4.26
N SER A 154 -3.68 -10.49 -3.68
CA SER A 154 -3.11 -11.61 -2.92
C SER A 154 -3.91 -11.95 -1.65
N ILE A 155 -4.54 -10.95 -1.00
CA ILE A 155 -5.39 -11.21 0.18
C ILE A 155 -6.73 -11.87 -0.23
N VAL A 156 -7.38 -11.33 -1.27
CA VAL A 156 -8.77 -11.69 -1.60
C VAL A 156 -8.89 -12.88 -2.55
N PHE A 157 -7.93 -13.08 -3.46
CA PHE A 157 -8.00 -14.13 -4.48
C PHE A 157 -7.93 -15.52 -3.87
N SER A 158 -8.75 -16.47 -4.32
CA SER A 158 -8.89 -17.77 -3.64
C SER A 158 -7.73 -18.74 -3.87
N GLN A 159 -7.03 -18.67 -5.01
CA GLN A 159 -6.02 -19.64 -5.40
C GLN A 159 -4.61 -19.19 -4.98
N LYS A 160 -4.16 -19.65 -3.80
CA LYS A 160 -2.85 -19.31 -3.23
C LYS A 160 -1.68 -19.65 -4.16
N THR A 161 -1.70 -20.84 -4.76
CA THR A 161 -0.64 -21.31 -5.67
C THR A 161 -0.46 -20.39 -6.89
N VAL A 162 -1.57 -19.89 -7.44
CA VAL A 162 -1.53 -18.95 -8.56
C VAL A 162 -0.99 -17.58 -8.13
N CYS A 163 -1.37 -17.08 -6.94
CA CYS A 163 -0.77 -15.87 -6.38
C CYS A 163 0.74 -16.00 -6.19
N GLU A 164 1.20 -17.13 -5.67
CA GLU A 164 2.63 -17.41 -5.47
C GLU A 164 3.37 -17.46 -6.81
N GLN A 165 2.82 -18.15 -7.81
CA GLN A 165 3.40 -18.20 -9.16
C GLN A 165 3.50 -16.82 -9.82
N ILE A 166 2.43 -16.02 -9.75
CA ILE A 166 2.44 -14.64 -10.27
C ILE A 166 3.50 -13.81 -9.54
N SER A 167 3.58 -13.94 -8.22
CA SER A 167 4.53 -13.20 -7.39
C SER A 167 5.98 -13.58 -7.71
N VAL A 168 6.27 -14.88 -7.87
CA VAL A 168 7.58 -15.38 -8.32
C VAL A 168 7.90 -14.88 -9.72
N GLY A 169 6.92 -14.84 -10.62
CA GLY A 169 7.08 -14.25 -11.96
C GLY A 169 7.47 -12.78 -11.90
N LEU A 170 6.80 -11.97 -11.06
CA LEU A 170 7.15 -10.57 -10.84
C LEU A 170 8.54 -10.39 -10.24
N ILE A 171 8.93 -11.25 -9.28
CA ILE A 171 10.29 -11.25 -8.70
C ILE A 171 11.33 -11.56 -9.78
N ALA A 172 11.11 -12.62 -10.58
CA ALA A 172 12.03 -13.02 -11.64
C ALA A 172 12.18 -11.91 -12.69
N LEU A 173 11.07 -11.30 -13.13
CA LEU A 173 11.09 -10.16 -14.06
C LEU A 173 11.80 -8.95 -13.45
N GLY A 174 11.58 -8.67 -12.17
CA GLY A 174 12.26 -7.60 -11.44
C GLY A 174 13.77 -7.81 -11.39
N LEU A 175 14.23 -9.01 -11.06
CA LEU A 175 15.64 -9.38 -11.05
C LEU A 175 16.27 -9.29 -12.46
N ILE A 176 15.60 -9.82 -13.48
CA ILE A 176 16.08 -9.74 -14.87
C ILE A 176 16.25 -8.27 -15.30
N ALA A 177 15.27 -7.41 -14.97
CA ALA A 177 15.32 -5.98 -15.27
C ALA A 177 16.46 -5.28 -14.52
N LEU A 178 16.70 -5.59 -13.24
CA LEU A 178 17.81 -5.05 -12.45
C LEU A 178 19.19 -5.46 -13.00
N CYS A 179 19.29 -6.64 -13.63
CA CYS A 179 20.52 -7.12 -14.24
C CYS A 179 20.80 -6.55 -15.66
N GLN A 180 19.88 -5.77 -16.25
CA GLN A 180 20.12 -5.17 -17.56
C GLN A 180 21.09 -3.96 -17.44
N PRO A 181 22.26 -3.97 -18.09
CA PRO A 181 23.32 -2.98 -17.85
C PRO A 181 23.04 -1.57 -18.37
N PHE A 182 21.95 -1.33 -19.12
CA PHE A 182 21.95 -0.26 -20.11
C PHE A 182 20.91 0.86 -19.93
N LEU A 183 19.96 0.77 -18.99
CA LEU A 183 19.03 1.88 -18.72
C LEU A 183 18.62 1.98 -17.24
N MET A 184 18.77 3.19 -16.67
CA MET A 184 18.24 3.54 -15.34
C MET A 184 16.73 3.32 -15.21
N LEU A 185 16.00 3.37 -16.34
CA LEU A 185 14.59 3.00 -16.44
C LEU A 185 14.35 1.54 -16.01
N PHE A 186 15.16 0.59 -16.47
CA PHE A 186 15.03 -0.82 -16.09
C PHE A 186 15.32 -1.05 -14.61
N TYR A 187 16.17 -0.23 -14.00
CA TYR A 187 16.44 -0.30 -12.57
C TYR A 187 15.23 0.10 -11.73
N GLN A 188 14.57 1.22 -12.05
CA GLN A 188 13.37 1.69 -11.35
C GLN A 188 12.19 0.72 -11.57
N THR A 189 11.95 0.31 -12.82
CA THR A 189 10.98 -0.72 -13.21
C THR A 189 11.23 -2.03 -12.46
N GLY A 190 12.48 -2.50 -12.44
CA GLY A 190 12.88 -3.74 -11.80
C GLY A 190 12.66 -3.72 -10.29
N PHE A 191 13.02 -2.61 -9.62
CA PHE A 191 12.77 -2.43 -8.20
C PHE A 191 11.28 -2.46 -7.84
N GLN A 192 10.44 -1.76 -8.62
CA GLN A 192 8.99 -1.72 -8.38
C GLN A 192 8.33 -3.08 -8.60
N LEU A 193 8.75 -3.83 -9.62
CA LEU A 193 8.27 -5.20 -9.87
C LEU A 193 8.73 -6.17 -8.76
N LEU A 194 9.99 -6.05 -8.32
CA LEU A 194 10.52 -6.85 -7.23
C LEU A 194 9.75 -6.59 -5.93
N LEU A 195 9.50 -5.32 -5.60
CA LEU A 195 8.75 -4.93 -4.41
C LEU A 195 7.30 -5.45 -4.45
N ALA A 196 6.64 -5.33 -5.61
CA ALA A 196 5.29 -5.85 -5.81
C ALA A 196 5.25 -7.39 -5.69
N GLY A 197 6.17 -8.09 -6.35
CA GLY A 197 6.28 -9.55 -6.29
C GLY A 197 6.57 -10.06 -4.88
N LEU A 198 7.54 -9.46 -4.17
CA LEU A 198 7.84 -9.81 -2.79
C LEU A 198 6.64 -9.59 -1.86
N THR A 199 5.96 -8.46 -2.01
CA THR A 199 4.76 -8.16 -1.21
C THR A 199 3.65 -9.16 -1.48
N GLY A 200 3.38 -9.45 -2.76
CA GLY A 200 2.41 -10.45 -3.17
C GLY A 200 2.72 -11.84 -2.59
N PHE A 201 3.99 -12.24 -2.62
CA PHE A 201 4.47 -13.53 -2.12
C PHE A 201 4.35 -13.65 -0.60
N ILE A 202 4.79 -12.63 0.15
CA ILE A 202 4.70 -12.61 1.62
C ILE A 202 3.23 -12.71 2.05
N VAL A 203 2.36 -11.93 1.41
CA VAL A 203 0.93 -11.93 1.70
C VAL A 203 0.30 -13.30 1.38
N SER A 204 0.61 -13.89 0.23
CA SER A 204 0.07 -15.21 -0.12
C SER A 204 0.58 -16.30 0.83
N ALA A 205 1.86 -16.25 1.22
CA ALA A 205 2.47 -17.23 2.10
C ALA A 205 1.83 -17.25 3.50
N HIS A 206 1.49 -16.08 4.04
CA HIS A 206 0.91 -15.91 5.38
C HIS A 206 -0.62 -15.88 5.43
N ARG A 207 -1.29 -16.07 4.28
CA ARG A 207 -2.73 -16.33 4.21
C ARG A 207 -3.03 -17.80 4.48
#